data_AF-A0A3D4X561-F1
#
_entry.id   AF-A0A3D4X561-F1
#
_cell.length_a   1.000
_cell.length_b   1.000
_cell.length_c   1.000
_cell.angle_alpha   90.00
_cell.angle_beta   90.00
_cell.angle_gamma   90.00
#
_symmetry.space_group_name_H-M   'P 1'
#
loop_
_entity.id
_entity.type
_entity.pdbx_description
1 polymer ?
#
loop_
_entity_poly.entity_id
_entity_poly.type
_entity_poly.pdbx_seq_one_letter_code
_entity_poly.pdbx_strand_id
1 'polypeptide(L)'
;MALARIGVFGVLAAILIACGTSNVANDAQVSVSGTLALADGNPASGVTVGLIEEPDGISALVELTVTVTSVGMLCLTQTVAICKGSRKATTDAEGRYTFKMNGSDSKNILGNPAKFAVSAQLPSGAQVQTRFEISTATIAVPKATFWEPEKLSATPGPQSVDYSFSELRSKPKPKGYQVSVTQSVETIWSQPGALSGKFDARAIADAKGEFHVVATVQQKVEEVTFTTTHHSPRIPLAGTAGAPPSRGATCEVAGGTGPVPLMPCPFTDNTYSGAFPSQSCPQASPTPASPKRCTANSWISFDLGTARPINAVFLHGLGMSSETNVETSDDGRTWTKRAKQKPAEFLMLAIPAGTTARYVRVRSGNDTDTIFGLSELSIW
;
A
#
# COMPACT_ATOMS: atom_id res chain seq x y z
N MET A 1 -8.25 32.10 -56.42
CA MET A 1 -8.70 30.71 -56.66
C MET A 1 -7.60 29.77 -56.20
N ALA A 2 -7.80 29.08 -55.08
CA ALA A 2 -7.21 27.77 -54.75
C ALA A 2 -7.70 27.40 -53.34
N LEU A 3 -8.81 26.66 -53.26
CA LEU A 3 -9.28 26.04 -52.03
C LEU A 3 -8.47 24.76 -51.79
N ALA A 4 -7.74 24.69 -50.68
CA ALA A 4 -7.18 23.45 -50.16
C ALA A 4 -8.19 22.79 -49.21
N ARG A 5 -8.72 21.63 -49.61
CA ARG A 5 -9.58 20.78 -48.76
C ARG A 5 -8.69 19.90 -47.88
N ILE A 6 -8.75 20.11 -46.57
CA ILE A 6 -8.17 19.19 -45.57
C ILE A 6 -9.23 18.13 -45.28
N GLY A 7 -8.97 16.89 -45.70
CA GLY A 7 -9.79 15.73 -45.37
C GLY A 7 -9.45 15.23 -43.97
N VAL A 8 -10.42 15.34 -43.05
CA VAL A 8 -10.33 14.75 -41.71
C VAL A 8 -10.80 13.30 -41.81
N PHE A 9 -9.84 12.36 -41.82
CA PHE A 9 -10.12 10.94 -41.60
C PHE A 9 -10.33 10.72 -40.09
N GLY A 10 -11.59 10.61 -39.67
CA GLY A 10 -11.96 10.17 -38.33
C GLY A 10 -11.76 8.66 -38.20
N VAL A 11 -10.67 8.25 -37.54
CA VAL A 11 -10.49 6.87 -37.08
C VAL A 11 -11.26 6.72 -35.77
N LEU A 12 -12.48 6.17 -35.85
CA LEU A 12 -13.17 5.64 -34.68
C LEU A 12 -12.44 4.36 -34.24
N ALA A 13 -11.59 4.46 -33.21
CA ALA A 13 -11.06 3.30 -32.53
C ALA A 13 -12.16 2.71 -31.63
N ALA A 14 -12.84 1.67 -32.12
CA ALA A 14 -13.71 0.84 -31.29
C ALA A 14 -12.83 0.01 -30.34
N ILE A 15 -12.65 0.49 -29.11
CA ILE A 15 -12.06 -0.30 -28.03
C ILE A 15 -13.12 -1.35 -27.65
N LEU A 16 -13.00 -2.56 -28.21
CA LEU A 16 -13.70 -3.74 -27.71
C LEU A 16 -13.13 -4.04 -26.32
N ILE A 17 -13.78 -3.51 -25.28
CA ILE A 17 -13.61 -4.00 -23.91
C ILE A 17 -14.24 -5.40 -23.92
N ALA A 18 -13.44 -6.41 -24.23
CA ALA A 18 -13.81 -7.79 -24.00
C ALA A 18 -13.91 -7.98 -22.47
N CYS A 19 -15.08 -7.70 -21.90
CA CYS A 19 -15.42 -8.15 -20.56
C CYS A 19 -15.37 -9.68 -20.59
N GLY A 20 -14.24 -10.24 -20.15
CA GLY A 20 -14.00 -11.68 -20.15
C GLY A 20 -14.94 -12.35 -19.17
N THR A 21 -16.05 -12.90 -19.66
CA THR A 21 -16.91 -13.77 -18.87
C THR A 21 -16.15 -15.05 -18.50
N SER A 22 -16.25 -15.52 -17.26
CA SER A 22 -15.58 -16.76 -16.86
C SER A 22 -16.14 -17.96 -17.63
N ASN A 23 -15.27 -18.79 -18.20
CA ASN A 23 -15.64 -20.01 -18.93
C ASN A 23 -15.97 -21.20 -18.01
N VAL A 24 -15.84 -21.03 -16.69
CA VAL A 24 -16.14 -22.10 -15.71
C VAL A 24 -17.65 -22.24 -15.57
N ALA A 25 -18.22 -23.44 -15.78
CA ALA A 25 -19.66 -23.66 -15.53
C ALA A 25 -19.99 -23.49 -14.04
N ASN A 26 -21.16 -22.97 -13.68
CA ASN A 26 -21.50 -22.68 -12.28
C ASN A 26 -21.49 -23.93 -11.38
N ASP A 27 -21.84 -25.08 -11.94
CA ASP A 27 -21.87 -26.39 -11.31
C ASP A 27 -20.57 -27.19 -11.46
N ALA A 28 -19.58 -26.66 -12.19
CA ALA A 28 -18.28 -27.31 -12.30
C ALA A 28 -17.58 -27.35 -10.95
N GLN A 29 -16.87 -28.44 -10.67
CA GLN A 29 -15.97 -28.50 -9.52
C GLN A 29 -14.65 -27.83 -9.89
N VAL A 30 -14.33 -26.75 -9.19
CA VAL A 30 -13.05 -26.05 -9.30
C VAL A 30 -12.08 -26.60 -8.27
N SER A 31 -10.85 -26.91 -8.70
CA SER A 31 -9.75 -27.36 -7.85
C SER A 31 -8.58 -26.38 -7.92
N VAL A 32 -8.11 -25.91 -6.76
CA VAL A 32 -6.91 -25.08 -6.63
C VAL A 32 -5.90 -25.87 -5.82
N SER A 33 -4.73 -26.15 -6.39
CA SER A 33 -3.69 -26.95 -5.74
C SER A 33 -2.32 -26.30 -5.90
N GLY A 34 -1.39 -26.61 -5.00
CA GLY A 34 -0.03 -26.09 -5.06
C GLY A 34 0.89 -26.76 -4.05
N THR A 35 2.09 -26.22 -3.90
CA THR A 35 3.11 -26.75 -2.98
C THR A 35 3.86 -25.62 -2.31
N LEU A 36 4.13 -25.77 -1.01
CA LEU A 36 4.96 -24.87 -0.22
C LEU A 36 6.27 -25.55 0.18
N ALA A 37 7.36 -24.80 0.15
CA ALA A 37 8.65 -25.23 0.66
C ALA A 37 9.23 -24.23 1.65
N LEU A 38 10.05 -24.74 2.57
CA LEU A 38 10.88 -23.96 3.48
C LEU A 38 12.06 -23.32 2.72
N ALA A 39 12.73 -22.36 3.35
CA ALA A 39 13.82 -21.60 2.71
C ALA A 39 15.00 -22.47 2.25
N ASP A 40 15.21 -23.62 2.88
CA ASP A 40 16.23 -24.62 2.51
C ASP A 40 15.79 -25.54 1.34
N GLY A 41 14.55 -25.42 0.87
CA GLY A 41 13.96 -26.19 -0.21
C GLY A 41 13.17 -27.41 0.23
N ASN A 42 13.22 -27.79 1.51
CA ASN A 42 12.45 -28.90 2.07
C ASN A 42 10.93 -28.62 2.02
N PRO A 43 10.09 -29.65 1.96
CA PRO A 43 8.64 -29.47 2.05
C PRO A 43 8.21 -28.74 3.32
N ALA A 44 7.34 -27.73 3.18
CA ALA A 44 6.75 -27.04 4.32
C ALA A 44 5.52 -27.83 4.81
N SER A 45 5.73 -28.88 5.59
CA SER A 45 4.67 -29.75 6.10
C SER A 45 3.92 -29.17 7.31
N GLY A 46 2.62 -29.46 7.44
CA GLY A 46 1.81 -29.04 8.59
C GLY A 46 1.48 -27.55 8.63
N VAL A 47 1.74 -26.81 7.55
CA VAL A 47 1.49 -25.37 7.45
C VAL A 47 0.03 -25.13 7.08
N THR A 48 -0.64 -24.24 7.80
CA THR A 48 -2.00 -23.80 7.45
C THR A 48 -1.93 -22.87 6.24
N VAL A 49 -2.72 -23.18 5.23
CA VAL A 49 -2.86 -22.41 3.98
C VAL A 49 -4.29 -21.89 3.88
N GLY A 50 -4.43 -20.60 3.59
CA GLY A 50 -5.71 -19.93 3.41
C GLY A 50 -5.93 -19.57 1.95
N LEU A 51 -7.12 -19.84 1.42
CA LEU A 51 -7.59 -19.37 0.12
C LEU A 51 -8.72 -18.37 0.34
N ILE A 52 -8.61 -17.19 -0.25
CA ILE A 52 -9.54 -16.08 -0.06
C ILE A 52 -9.83 -15.42 -1.39
N GLU A 53 -11.09 -15.11 -1.64
CA GLU A 53 -11.53 -14.25 -2.73
C GLU A 53 -11.20 -12.79 -2.42
N GLU A 54 -10.53 -12.10 -3.35
CA GLU A 54 -10.26 -10.66 -3.22
C GLU A 54 -11.49 -9.87 -3.71
N PRO A 55 -11.98 -8.89 -2.93
CA PRO A 55 -13.18 -8.13 -3.30
C PRO A 55 -12.96 -7.29 -4.56
N ASP A 56 -13.84 -7.46 -5.54
CA ASP A 56 -13.82 -6.66 -6.77
C ASP A 56 -14.20 -5.20 -6.53
N GLY A 57 -13.49 -4.29 -7.18
CA GLY A 57 -13.72 -2.85 -7.06
C GLY A 57 -12.93 -2.16 -5.94
N ILE A 58 -12.26 -2.92 -5.07
CA ILE A 58 -11.26 -2.39 -4.12
C ILE A 58 -9.85 -2.44 -4.71
N SER A 59 -9.70 -2.81 -5.99
CA SER A 59 -8.40 -2.81 -6.69
C SER A 59 -7.69 -1.46 -6.65
N ALA A 60 -8.39 -0.33 -6.51
CA ALA A 60 -7.78 0.98 -6.33
C ALA A 60 -7.35 1.29 -4.87
N LEU A 61 -7.85 0.55 -3.87
CA LEU A 61 -7.52 0.70 -2.45
C LEU A 61 -6.60 -0.42 -1.93
N VAL A 62 -6.54 -1.57 -2.63
CA VAL A 62 -5.71 -2.75 -2.28
C VAL A 62 -4.49 -2.89 -3.22
N GLU A 63 -4.37 -2.06 -4.26
CA GLU A 63 -3.06 -1.81 -4.92
C GLU A 63 -2.05 -1.11 -3.98
N LEU A 64 -2.43 -0.82 -2.73
CA LEU A 64 -1.53 -0.57 -1.60
C LEU A 64 -0.63 -1.79 -1.40
N THR A 65 0.52 -1.69 -2.04
CA THR A 65 1.43 -2.78 -2.36
C THR A 65 2.29 -3.21 -1.17
N VAL A 66 2.02 -2.71 0.04
CA VAL A 66 2.85 -2.99 1.23
C VAL A 66 2.07 -2.95 2.56
N THR A 67 0.76 -3.15 2.59
CA THR A 67 0.13 -3.51 3.88
C THR A 67 0.55 -4.95 4.20
N VAL A 68 1.46 -5.08 5.15
CA VAL A 68 2.23 -6.30 5.49
C VAL A 68 1.33 -7.42 6.00
N THR A 69 0.08 -7.10 6.33
CA THR A 69 -0.97 -8.08 6.54
C THR A 69 -2.03 -7.92 5.46
N SER A 70 -1.80 -8.54 4.31
CA SER A 70 -2.86 -8.71 3.33
C SER A 70 -4.07 -9.39 4.00
N VAL A 71 -5.29 -9.15 3.49
CA VAL A 71 -6.52 -9.78 3.99
C VAL A 71 -6.35 -11.31 4.13
N GLY A 72 -5.58 -11.90 3.21
CA GLY A 72 -4.94 -13.23 3.30
C GLY A 72 -4.53 -13.66 4.70
N MET A 73 -3.60 -12.89 5.26
CA MET A 73 -2.94 -13.18 6.53
C MET A 73 -3.83 -12.92 7.74
N LEU A 74 -4.70 -11.91 7.68
CA LEU A 74 -5.69 -11.67 8.72
C LEU A 74 -6.65 -12.86 8.86
N CYS A 75 -7.09 -13.44 7.76
CA CYS A 75 -8.01 -14.57 7.79
C CYS A 75 -7.36 -15.90 8.16
N LEU A 76 -6.04 -16.01 8.05
CA LEU A 76 -5.31 -17.16 8.62
C LEU A 76 -5.43 -17.19 10.14
N THR A 77 -5.31 -16.02 10.78
CA THR A 77 -5.13 -15.90 12.23
C THR A 77 -6.39 -15.47 12.98
N GLN A 78 -7.32 -14.77 12.32
CA GLN A 78 -8.50 -14.18 12.96
C GLN A 78 -9.80 -14.53 12.24
N THR A 79 -10.89 -14.52 13.00
CA THR A 79 -12.25 -14.71 12.51
C THR A 79 -12.93 -13.35 12.35
N VAL A 80 -12.55 -12.59 11.33
CA VAL A 80 -13.21 -11.31 11.00
C VAL A 80 -14.24 -11.48 9.89
N ALA A 81 -15.23 -10.60 9.81
CA ALA A 81 -16.34 -10.71 8.86
C ALA A 81 -15.89 -10.77 7.39
N ILE A 82 -14.79 -10.08 7.05
CA ILE A 82 -14.20 -10.10 5.70
C ILE A 82 -13.62 -11.48 5.33
N CYS A 83 -13.37 -12.35 6.32
CA CYS A 83 -12.90 -13.72 6.11
C CYS A 83 -14.03 -14.72 5.89
N LYS A 84 -15.28 -14.27 5.89
CA LYS A 84 -16.44 -15.10 5.57
C LYS A 84 -16.31 -15.57 4.12
N GLY A 85 -16.16 -16.88 3.92
CA GLY A 85 -15.90 -17.48 2.61
C GLY A 85 -14.46 -17.92 2.39
N SER A 86 -13.53 -17.57 3.30
CA SER A 86 -12.18 -18.12 3.28
C SER A 86 -12.18 -19.63 3.51
N ARG A 87 -11.31 -20.34 2.78
CA ARG A 87 -11.10 -21.78 2.92
C ARG A 87 -9.71 -22.02 3.53
N LYS A 88 -9.59 -23.01 4.41
CA LYS A 88 -8.31 -23.40 5.02
C LYS A 88 -7.98 -24.84 4.66
N ALA A 89 -6.71 -25.10 4.41
CA ALA A 89 -6.13 -26.43 4.23
C ALA A 89 -4.84 -26.52 5.06
N THR A 90 -4.35 -27.72 5.32
CA THR A 90 -3.03 -27.95 5.91
C THR A 90 -2.18 -28.68 4.88
N THR A 91 -0.91 -28.29 4.76
CA THR A 91 0.00 -28.97 3.84
C THR A 91 0.34 -30.39 4.31
N ASP A 92 0.45 -31.33 3.37
CA ASP A 92 0.86 -32.71 3.63
C ASP A 92 2.38 -32.85 3.90
N ALA A 93 2.89 -34.08 3.99
CA ALA A 93 4.32 -34.35 4.21
C ALA A 93 5.21 -33.82 3.06
N GLU A 94 4.64 -33.72 1.85
CA GLU A 94 5.30 -33.18 0.66
C GLU A 94 5.02 -31.68 0.47
N GLY A 95 4.39 -31.01 1.44
CA GLY A 95 4.12 -29.58 1.39
C GLY A 95 2.97 -29.20 0.45
N ARG A 96 2.17 -30.18 -0.01
CA ARG A 96 1.08 -29.95 -0.97
C ARG A 96 -0.21 -29.56 -0.25
N TYR A 97 -0.99 -28.71 -0.90
CA TYR A 97 -2.34 -28.34 -0.45
C TYR A 97 -3.33 -28.42 -1.62
N THR A 98 -4.61 -28.55 -1.31
CA THR A 98 -5.69 -28.52 -2.31
C THR A 98 -6.96 -27.94 -1.71
N PHE A 99 -7.62 -27.09 -2.47
CA PHE A 99 -8.95 -26.55 -2.20
C PHE A 99 -9.91 -27.00 -3.31
N LYS A 100 -11.15 -27.30 -2.95
CA LYS A 100 -12.23 -27.55 -3.90
C LYS A 100 -13.35 -26.55 -3.67
N MET A 101 -13.97 -26.05 -4.74
CA MET A 101 -15.12 -25.14 -4.69
C MET A 101 -16.04 -25.33 -5.90
N ASN A 102 -17.23 -24.73 -5.87
CA ASN A 102 -18.11 -24.72 -7.02
C ASN A 102 -17.68 -23.62 -7.99
N GLY A 103 -17.96 -23.79 -9.28
CA GLY A 103 -17.67 -22.78 -10.29
C GLY A 103 -18.40 -21.45 -10.06
N SER A 104 -19.56 -21.49 -9.40
CA SER A 104 -20.24 -20.28 -8.91
C SER A 104 -19.38 -19.45 -7.96
N ASP A 105 -18.56 -20.09 -7.13
CA ASP A 105 -17.71 -19.43 -6.14
C ASP A 105 -16.44 -18.86 -6.78
N SER A 106 -16.07 -19.30 -7.99
CA SER A 106 -14.92 -18.76 -8.74
C SER A 106 -15.24 -17.52 -9.56
N LYS A 107 -16.46 -16.99 -9.43
CA LYS A 107 -16.96 -15.86 -10.19
C LYS A 107 -17.39 -14.76 -9.26
N ASN A 108 -17.22 -13.53 -9.74
CA ASN A 108 -17.74 -12.38 -9.03
C ASN A 108 -19.22 -12.13 -9.29
N ILE A 109 -19.75 -11.08 -8.65
CA ILE A 109 -21.15 -10.67 -8.79
C ILE A 109 -21.57 -10.32 -10.24
N LEU A 110 -20.61 -10.07 -11.14
CA LEU A 110 -20.83 -9.79 -12.56
C LEU A 110 -20.62 -11.03 -13.44
N GLY A 111 -20.28 -12.19 -12.88
CA GLY A 111 -20.00 -13.43 -13.61
C GLY A 111 -18.62 -13.50 -14.26
N ASN A 112 -17.74 -12.53 -14.00
CA ASN A 112 -16.34 -12.56 -14.45
C ASN A 112 -15.48 -13.44 -13.52
N PRO A 113 -14.30 -13.90 -13.95
CA PRO A 113 -13.36 -14.60 -13.07
C PRO A 113 -13.07 -13.77 -11.82
N ALA A 114 -13.25 -14.37 -10.64
CA ALA A 114 -12.87 -13.72 -9.39
C ALA A 114 -11.36 -13.84 -9.15
N LYS A 115 -10.81 -12.84 -8.46
CA LYS A 115 -9.42 -12.83 -7.98
C LYS A 115 -9.32 -13.56 -6.66
N PHE A 116 -8.26 -14.34 -6.49
CA PHE A 116 -7.99 -15.10 -5.29
C PHE A 116 -6.57 -14.88 -4.82
N ALA A 117 -6.38 -15.02 -3.51
CA ALA A 117 -5.08 -15.12 -2.88
C ALA A 117 -4.97 -16.42 -2.07
N VAL A 118 -3.88 -17.15 -2.30
CA VAL A 118 -3.41 -18.21 -1.41
C VAL A 118 -2.34 -17.62 -0.48
N SER A 119 -2.52 -17.74 0.83
CA SER A 119 -1.62 -17.19 1.84
C SER A 119 -1.18 -18.24 2.84
N ALA A 120 0.07 -18.17 3.30
CA ALA A 120 0.60 -19.02 4.36
C ALA A 120 1.69 -18.30 5.17
N GLN A 121 1.88 -18.75 6.42
CA GLN A 121 2.83 -18.18 7.38
C GLN A 121 3.59 -19.26 8.12
N LEU A 122 4.88 -19.04 8.38
CA LEU A 122 5.68 -19.85 9.30
C LEU A 122 5.69 -19.23 10.72
N PRO A 123 5.96 -20.04 11.76
CA PRO A 123 6.17 -19.53 13.12
C PRO A 123 7.29 -18.48 13.24
N SER A 124 8.29 -18.50 12.35
CA SER A 124 9.35 -17.49 12.28
C SER A 124 8.86 -16.11 11.82
N GLY A 125 7.62 -16.02 11.34
CA GLY A 125 7.06 -14.79 10.80
C GLY A 125 7.21 -14.66 9.28
N ALA A 126 7.99 -15.52 8.61
CA ALA A 126 8.07 -15.54 7.15
C ALA A 126 6.69 -15.84 6.52
N GLN A 127 6.35 -15.14 5.45
CA GLN A 127 5.04 -15.23 4.81
C GLN A 127 5.15 -15.36 3.30
N VAL A 128 4.17 -16.00 2.71
CA VAL A 128 4.03 -16.07 1.25
C VAL A 128 2.56 -15.89 0.87
N GLN A 129 2.33 -15.07 -0.14
CA GLN A 129 1.02 -14.85 -0.71
C GLN A 129 1.08 -14.92 -2.23
N THR A 130 0.28 -15.78 -2.85
CA THR A 130 0.17 -15.87 -4.31
C THR A 130 -1.23 -15.46 -4.76
N ARG A 131 -1.30 -14.41 -5.58
CA ARG A 131 -2.53 -13.90 -6.21
C ARG A 131 -2.69 -14.39 -7.64
N PHE A 132 -3.91 -14.73 -8.03
CA PHE A 132 -4.28 -15.20 -9.37
C PHE A 132 -5.79 -15.05 -9.61
N GLU A 133 -6.22 -15.21 -10.86
CA GLU A 133 -7.63 -15.30 -11.24
C GLU A 133 -7.99 -16.75 -11.57
N ILE A 134 -9.20 -17.16 -11.21
CA ILE A 134 -9.70 -18.49 -11.56
C ILE A 134 -10.53 -18.42 -12.84
N SER A 135 -9.89 -18.73 -13.97
CA SER A 135 -10.53 -18.75 -15.29
C SER A 135 -10.81 -20.16 -15.82
N THR A 136 -10.33 -21.20 -15.12
CA THR A 136 -10.48 -22.62 -15.48
C THR A 136 -10.87 -23.46 -14.26
N ALA A 137 -11.35 -24.68 -14.49
CA ALA A 137 -11.76 -25.58 -13.42
C ALA A 137 -10.58 -26.16 -12.62
N THR A 138 -9.36 -26.12 -13.15
CA THR A 138 -8.17 -26.62 -12.43
C THR A 138 -7.08 -25.56 -12.46
N ILE A 139 -6.66 -25.12 -11.28
CA ILE A 139 -5.58 -24.16 -11.09
C ILE A 139 -4.44 -24.83 -10.35
N ALA A 140 -3.30 -24.96 -11.02
CA ALA A 140 -2.04 -25.37 -10.43
C ALA A 140 -1.24 -24.13 -10.04
N VAL A 141 -1.31 -23.74 -8.77
CA VAL A 141 -0.51 -22.66 -8.20
C VAL A 141 0.96 -23.09 -8.21
N PRO A 142 1.87 -22.29 -8.79
CA PRO A 142 3.29 -22.63 -8.82
C PRO A 142 3.85 -22.84 -7.41
N LYS A 143 4.86 -23.72 -7.30
CA LYS A 143 5.57 -23.95 -6.03
C LYS A 143 6.06 -22.61 -5.47
N ALA A 144 5.68 -22.31 -4.23
CA ALA A 144 6.16 -21.13 -3.52
C ALA A 144 7.09 -21.55 -2.38
N THR A 145 8.11 -20.75 -2.12
CA THR A 145 9.12 -21.01 -1.08
C THR A 145 9.09 -19.88 -0.07
N PHE A 146 9.05 -20.20 1.22
CA PHE A 146 9.20 -19.21 2.28
C PHE A 146 10.59 -18.57 2.20
N TRP A 147 10.67 -17.29 2.52
CA TRP A 147 11.92 -16.55 2.45
C TRP A 147 12.42 -16.21 3.84
N GLU A 148 13.50 -16.87 4.27
CA GLU A 148 14.17 -16.60 5.54
C GLU A 148 15.63 -16.20 5.25
N PRO A 149 15.88 -14.92 4.97
CA PRO A 149 17.22 -14.47 4.58
C PRO A 149 18.22 -14.66 5.73
N GLU A 150 19.29 -15.41 5.49
CA GLU A 150 20.36 -15.71 6.48
C GLU A 150 20.99 -14.46 7.13
N LYS A 151 21.00 -13.31 6.41
CA LYS A 151 21.64 -12.06 6.84
C LYS A 151 20.65 -10.92 7.05
N LEU A 152 19.44 -11.20 7.52
CA LEU A 152 18.47 -10.15 7.81
C LEU A 152 18.93 -9.29 9.00
N SER A 153 19.24 -8.02 8.76
CA SER A 153 19.68 -7.09 9.79
C SER A 153 19.20 -5.68 9.53
N ALA A 154 18.83 -4.96 10.59
CA ALA A 154 18.60 -3.52 10.58
C ALA A 154 19.20 -2.92 11.86
N THR A 155 20.14 -1.98 11.70
CA THR A 155 20.86 -1.33 12.80
C THR A 155 20.45 0.13 12.85
N PRO A 156 19.75 0.58 13.90
CA PRO A 156 19.36 1.98 14.01
C PRO A 156 20.56 2.85 14.41
N GLY A 157 20.68 4.00 13.76
CA GLY A 157 21.57 5.09 14.14
C GLY A 157 20.82 6.43 14.18
N PRO A 158 21.44 7.49 14.73
CA PRO A 158 20.75 8.76 14.98
C PRO A 158 20.29 9.50 13.71
N GLN A 159 20.91 9.22 12.56
CA GLN A 159 20.58 9.84 11.27
C GLN A 159 20.03 8.85 10.24
N SER A 160 20.43 7.58 10.34
CA SER A 160 20.04 6.55 9.38
C SER A 160 19.89 5.20 10.04
N VAL A 161 19.05 4.36 9.46
CA VAL A 161 19.00 2.92 9.73
C VAL A 161 19.76 2.21 8.62
N ASP A 162 20.82 1.49 8.99
CA ASP A 162 21.58 0.63 8.10
C ASP A 162 20.93 -0.75 8.02
N TYR A 163 20.75 -1.31 6.83
CA TYR A 163 20.14 -2.63 6.67
C TYR A 163 20.89 -3.53 5.68
N SER A 164 20.71 -4.85 5.84
CA SER A 164 21.19 -5.85 4.90
C SER A 164 20.32 -7.12 4.94
N PHE A 165 20.29 -7.88 3.85
CA PHE A 165 19.60 -9.16 3.73
C PHE A 165 20.12 -9.99 2.55
N SER A 166 19.87 -11.31 2.59
CA SER A 166 20.23 -12.23 1.50
C SER A 166 19.15 -12.28 0.41
N GLU A 167 19.56 -12.36 -0.86
CA GLU A 167 18.65 -12.44 -2.03
C GLU A 167 17.66 -13.61 -1.92
N LEU A 168 16.41 -13.41 -2.36
CA LEU A 168 15.44 -14.49 -2.54
C LEU A 168 15.85 -15.36 -3.75
N ARG A 169 16.16 -16.63 -3.49
CA ARG A 169 16.53 -17.61 -4.52
C ARG A 169 15.30 -18.20 -5.22
N SER A 170 14.60 -17.38 -6.00
CA SER A 170 13.43 -17.80 -6.77
C SER A 170 13.70 -17.85 -8.29
N LYS A 171 12.89 -18.65 -8.99
CA LYS A 171 12.75 -18.58 -10.45
C LYS A 171 11.26 -18.42 -10.78
N PRO A 172 10.84 -17.33 -11.44
CA PRO A 172 11.67 -16.20 -11.90
C PRO A 172 12.23 -15.36 -10.73
N LYS A 173 13.22 -14.53 -11.03
CA LYS A 173 13.81 -13.60 -10.04
C LYS A 173 12.77 -12.55 -9.62
N PRO A 174 12.87 -11.99 -8.39
CA PRO A 174 12.02 -10.89 -7.97
C PRO A 174 12.22 -9.67 -8.86
N LYS A 175 11.16 -8.88 -9.08
CA LYS A 175 11.25 -7.60 -9.81
C LYS A 175 12.03 -6.53 -9.04
N GLY A 176 12.17 -6.70 -7.73
CA GLY A 176 12.84 -5.80 -6.82
C GLY A 176 12.50 -6.16 -5.38
N TYR A 177 13.08 -5.40 -4.45
CA TYR A 177 12.81 -5.51 -3.03
C TYR A 177 12.21 -4.22 -2.49
N GLN A 178 11.34 -4.35 -1.50
CA GLN A 178 10.89 -3.25 -0.66
C GLN A 178 11.38 -3.52 0.76
N VAL A 179 12.01 -2.54 1.39
CA VAL A 179 12.28 -2.59 2.82
C VAL A 179 11.15 -1.88 3.54
N SER A 180 10.66 -2.49 4.62
CA SER A 180 9.51 -1.98 5.32
C SER A 180 9.70 -2.11 6.84
N VAL A 181 9.14 -1.14 7.55
CA VAL A 181 9.04 -1.16 9.00
C VAL A 181 7.56 -1.12 9.36
N THR A 182 7.14 -2.01 10.25
CA THR A 182 5.76 -2.08 10.76
C THR A 182 5.70 -1.86 12.25
N GLN A 183 4.61 -1.28 12.72
CA GLN A 183 4.26 -1.26 14.13
C GLN A 183 2.94 -2.01 14.29
N SER A 184 2.99 -3.17 14.95
CA SER A 184 1.87 -4.12 14.99
C SER A 184 1.49 -4.62 13.58
N VAL A 185 0.38 -4.10 13.02
CA VAL A 185 -0.12 -4.44 11.67
C VAL A 185 0.02 -3.27 10.69
N GLU A 186 0.35 -2.07 11.19
CA GLU A 186 0.47 -0.86 10.38
C GLU A 186 1.88 -0.72 9.81
N THR A 187 1.98 -0.37 8.53
CA THR A 187 3.26 -0.03 7.91
C THR A 187 3.62 1.41 8.24
N ILE A 188 4.70 1.60 9.00
CA ILE A 188 5.17 2.94 9.38
C ILE A 188 6.12 3.53 8.33
N TRP A 189 6.88 2.69 7.62
CA TRP A 189 7.74 3.14 6.53
C TRP A 189 7.88 2.04 5.49
N SER A 190 7.96 2.42 4.23
CA SER A 190 8.36 1.52 3.16
C SER A 190 9.06 2.29 2.05
N GLN A 191 10.07 1.68 1.46
CA GLN A 191 10.74 2.20 0.28
C GLN A 191 11.38 1.09 -0.55
N PRO A 192 11.67 1.32 -1.84
CA PRO A 192 12.51 0.43 -2.62
C PRO A 192 13.84 0.16 -1.91
N GLY A 193 14.26 -1.09 -1.91
CA GLY A 193 15.49 -1.56 -1.25
C GLY A 193 16.41 -2.33 -2.19
N ALA A 194 17.70 -2.34 -1.84
CA ALA A 194 18.71 -3.24 -2.40
C ALA A 194 19.12 -4.27 -1.32
N LEU A 195 19.99 -5.24 -1.63
CA LEU A 195 20.43 -6.25 -0.64
C LEU A 195 21.12 -5.66 0.60
N SER A 196 21.59 -4.42 0.50
CA SER A 196 22.03 -3.60 1.63
C SER A 196 21.78 -2.13 1.31
N GLY A 197 21.61 -1.30 2.34
CA GLY A 197 21.36 0.13 2.14
C GLY A 197 21.09 0.87 3.44
N LYS A 198 20.58 2.09 3.29
CA LYS A 198 20.20 2.97 4.40
C LYS A 198 18.86 3.64 4.13
N PHE A 199 18.14 3.99 5.18
CA PHE A 199 17.05 4.98 5.12
C PHE A 199 17.16 5.95 6.29
N ASP A 200 16.53 7.13 6.18
CA ASP A 200 16.60 8.19 7.19
C ASP A 200 15.93 7.74 8.50
N ALA A 201 16.62 7.87 9.63
CA ALA A 201 16.10 7.40 10.93
C ALA A 201 14.83 8.14 11.37
N ARG A 202 14.64 9.38 10.89
CA ARG A 202 13.44 10.19 11.15
C ARG A 202 12.18 9.62 10.52
N ALA A 203 12.32 8.74 9.52
CA ALA A 203 11.19 8.04 8.90
C ALA A 203 10.46 7.10 9.88
N ILE A 204 11.11 6.68 10.95
CA ILE A 204 10.50 5.88 12.01
C ILE A 204 10.54 6.57 13.38
N ALA A 205 10.99 7.83 13.43
CA ALA A 205 10.98 8.71 14.60
C ALA A 205 11.37 8.01 15.92
N ASP A 206 10.42 7.91 16.85
CA ASP A 206 10.45 7.24 18.14
C ASP A 206 9.59 5.96 18.17
N ALA A 207 9.16 5.47 17.00
CA ALA A 207 8.34 4.27 16.88
C ALA A 207 9.12 3.01 17.29
N LYS A 208 8.41 2.06 17.91
CA LYS A 208 8.92 0.72 18.22
C LYS A 208 8.27 -0.25 17.24
N GLY A 209 8.99 -0.52 16.16
CA GLY A 209 8.49 -1.35 15.07
C GLY A 209 9.29 -2.63 14.87
N GLU A 210 9.04 -3.22 13.71
CA GLU A 210 9.71 -4.42 13.23
C GLU A 210 10.12 -4.20 11.78
N PHE A 211 11.39 -4.42 11.48
CA PHE A 211 11.93 -4.39 10.13
C PHE A 211 11.71 -5.73 9.44
N HIS A 212 11.35 -5.68 8.17
CA HIS A 212 11.30 -6.84 7.30
C HIS A 212 11.44 -6.39 5.83
N VAL A 213 11.57 -7.37 4.94
CA VAL A 213 11.76 -7.14 3.52
C VAL A 213 10.69 -7.89 2.73
N VAL A 214 10.22 -7.26 1.67
CA VAL A 214 9.20 -7.80 0.77
C VAL A 214 9.80 -7.95 -0.63
N ALA A 215 9.54 -9.10 -1.26
CA ALA A 215 9.95 -9.39 -2.63
C ALA A 215 8.75 -9.86 -3.45
N THR A 216 8.59 -9.35 -4.67
CA THR A 216 7.48 -9.74 -5.55
C THR A 216 8.00 -10.46 -6.80
N VAL A 217 7.47 -11.65 -7.03
CA VAL A 217 7.75 -12.51 -8.18
C VAL A 217 6.48 -12.63 -9.01
N GLN A 218 6.58 -12.47 -10.32
CA GLN A 218 5.46 -12.68 -11.23
C GLN A 218 5.82 -13.78 -12.23
N GLN A 219 4.92 -14.73 -12.42
CA GLN A 219 5.10 -15.84 -13.34
C GLN A 219 3.80 -16.15 -14.06
N LYS A 220 3.88 -16.48 -15.35
CA LYS A 220 2.74 -16.95 -16.15
C LYS A 220 2.88 -18.44 -16.34
N VAL A 221 1.85 -19.20 -15.96
CA VAL A 221 1.75 -20.65 -16.21
C VAL A 221 0.47 -20.87 -16.98
N GLU A 222 0.59 -21.43 -18.18
CA GLU A 222 -0.49 -21.49 -19.17
C GLU A 222 -1.07 -20.08 -19.38
N GLU A 223 -2.38 -19.87 -19.21
CA GLU A 223 -3.03 -18.55 -19.34
C GLU A 223 -3.20 -17.79 -18.02
N VAL A 224 -2.74 -18.36 -16.89
CA VAL A 224 -2.90 -17.75 -15.57
C VAL A 224 -1.62 -17.03 -15.17
N THR A 225 -1.78 -15.77 -14.77
CA THR A 225 -0.69 -14.98 -14.19
C THR A 225 -0.74 -15.05 -12.68
N PHE A 226 0.35 -15.51 -12.09
CA PHE A 226 0.53 -15.58 -10.64
C PHE A 226 1.46 -14.46 -10.18
N THR A 227 1.03 -13.71 -9.17
CA THR A 227 1.87 -12.73 -8.47
C THR A 227 2.11 -13.24 -7.05
N THR A 228 3.33 -13.66 -6.76
CA THR A 228 3.74 -14.15 -5.45
C THR A 228 4.54 -13.07 -4.70
N THR A 229 4.02 -12.64 -3.56
CA THR A 229 4.69 -11.75 -2.62
C THR A 229 5.29 -12.58 -1.49
N HIS A 230 6.59 -12.41 -1.25
CA HIS A 230 7.33 -13.04 -0.17
C HIS A 230 7.67 -12.00 0.89
N HIS A 231 7.37 -12.30 2.15
CA HIS A 231 7.78 -11.48 3.30
C HIS A 231 8.83 -12.27 4.10
N SER A 232 9.94 -11.61 4.43
CA SER A 232 10.90 -12.16 5.38
C SER A 232 10.28 -12.27 6.78
N PRO A 233 10.91 -13.01 7.72
CA PRO A 233 10.72 -12.78 9.15
C PRO A 233 10.83 -11.30 9.50
N ARG A 234 10.24 -10.95 10.63
CA ARG A 234 10.30 -9.61 11.19
C ARG A 234 11.36 -9.59 12.30
N ILE A 235 12.18 -8.54 12.33
CA ILE A 235 13.15 -8.32 13.40
C ILE A 235 12.82 -7.00 14.12
N PRO A 236 12.91 -6.94 15.46
CA PRO A 236 12.64 -5.70 16.19
C PRO A 236 13.53 -4.54 15.71
N LEU A 237 12.94 -3.36 15.53
CA LEU A 237 13.64 -2.13 15.18
C LEU A 237 13.01 -0.95 15.92
N ALA A 238 13.80 -0.25 16.73
CA ALA A 238 13.37 0.97 17.41
C ALA A 238 13.92 2.21 16.70
N GLY A 239 13.06 3.21 16.50
CA GLY A 239 13.46 4.54 16.07
C GLY A 239 14.31 5.22 17.13
N THR A 240 15.38 5.89 16.68
CA THR A 240 16.35 6.56 17.57
C THR A 240 16.48 8.06 17.28
N ALA A 241 15.73 8.59 16.31
CA ALA A 241 15.72 10.01 15.99
C ALA A 241 14.99 10.86 17.05
N GLY A 242 14.15 10.22 17.89
CA GLY A 242 13.32 10.87 18.89
C GLY A 242 11.94 11.25 18.35
N ALA A 243 11.15 11.96 19.16
CA ALA A 243 9.86 12.46 18.72
C ALA A 243 10.05 13.68 17.81
N PRO A 244 9.32 13.78 16.68
CA PRO A 244 9.40 14.96 15.81
C PRO A 244 8.86 16.19 16.53
N PRO A 245 9.36 17.40 16.22
CA PRO A 245 8.78 18.67 16.68
C PRO A 245 7.27 18.83 16.44
N SER A 246 6.68 18.12 15.47
CA SER A 246 5.23 18.11 15.22
C SER A 246 4.42 17.19 16.15
N ARG A 247 5.06 16.35 16.99
CA ARG A 247 4.37 15.43 17.89
C ARG A 247 3.37 16.19 18.77
N GLY A 248 2.09 15.82 18.68
CA GLY A 248 0.99 16.47 19.41
C GLY A 248 0.60 17.88 18.91
N ALA A 249 1.14 18.33 17.78
CA ALA A 249 0.73 19.59 17.15
C ALA A 249 -0.74 19.54 16.73
N THR A 250 -1.42 20.70 16.77
CA THR A 250 -2.77 20.83 16.23
C THR A 250 -2.73 20.87 14.71
N CYS A 251 -3.80 20.40 14.08
CA CYS A 251 -3.92 20.44 12.63
C CYS A 251 -5.34 20.79 12.19
N GLU A 252 -5.45 21.25 10.94
CA GLU A 252 -6.70 21.55 10.27
C GLU A 252 -6.64 21.08 8.82
N VAL A 253 -7.80 20.73 8.26
CA VAL A 253 -7.92 20.27 6.87
C VAL A 253 -8.77 21.23 6.06
N ALA A 254 -8.62 21.17 4.73
CA ALA A 254 -9.50 21.87 3.82
C ALA A 254 -10.95 21.35 3.94
N GLY A 255 -11.87 22.15 4.48
CA GLY A 255 -13.31 21.88 4.40
C GLY A 255 -13.96 22.51 3.17
N GLY A 256 -15.24 22.19 2.95
CA GLY A 256 -16.01 22.73 1.82
C GLY A 256 -16.28 24.25 1.88
N THR A 257 -16.24 24.83 3.09
CA THR A 257 -16.51 26.27 3.34
C THR A 257 -15.36 27.00 4.02
N GLY A 258 -14.28 26.29 4.39
CA GLY A 258 -13.14 26.85 5.10
C GLY A 258 -12.34 25.75 5.84
N PRO A 259 -11.27 26.11 6.55
CA PRO A 259 -10.51 25.18 7.38
C PRO A 259 -11.37 24.49 8.44
N VAL A 260 -11.13 23.19 8.67
CA VAL A 260 -11.78 22.39 9.71
C VAL A 260 -10.71 21.89 10.68
N PRO A 261 -10.72 22.33 11.95
CA PRO A 261 -9.75 21.87 12.93
C PRO A 261 -9.97 20.41 13.32
N LEU A 262 -8.88 19.68 13.54
CA LEU A 262 -8.86 18.32 14.06
C LEU A 262 -8.24 18.32 15.45
N MET A 263 -9.03 17.99 16.47
CA MET A 263 -8.63 18.06 17.89
C MET A 263 -9.02 16.77 18.63
N PRO A 264 -8.03 15.97 19.13
CA PRO A 264 -6.60 16.08 18.84
C PRO A 264 -6.30 15.85 17.34
N CYS A 265 -5.10 16.23 16.89
CA CYS A 265 -4.68 15.91 15.52
C CYS A 265 -4.33 14.41 15.43
N PRO A 266 -5.04 13.60 14.63
CA PRO A 266 -4.80 12.15 14.57
C PRO A 266 -3.58 11.77 13.72
N PHE A 267 -2.85 12.73 13.16
CA PHE A 267 -1.69 12.50 12.28
C PHE A 267 -0.37 12.88 12.93
N THR A 268 -0.37 13.19 14.22
CA THR A 268 0.84 13.55 14.97
C THR A 268 0.92 12.79 16.29
N ASP A 269 0.22 11.66 16.41
CA ASP A 269 0.01 10.95 17.68
C ASP A 269 0.81 9.64 17.83
N ASN A 270 1.59 9.27 16.81
CA ASN A 270 2.42 8.06 16.76
C ASN A 270 1.62 6.74 16.67
N THR A 271 0.35 6.81 16.31
CA THR A 271 -0.47 5.60 16.14
C THR A 271 -0.41 5.05 14.72
N TYR A 272 -0.05 5.88 13.73
CA TYR A 272 -0.03 5.52 12.30
C TYR A 272 -1.35 4.95 11.79
N SER A 273 -2.44 5.26 12.47
CA SER A 273 -3.79 4.72 12.20
C SER A 273 -4.81 5.82 11.87
N GLY A 274 -4.33 7.06 11.73
CA GLY A 274 -5.17 8.20 11.39
C GLY A 274 -5.91 7.96 10.08
N ALA A 275 -7.21 8.27 10.06
CA ALA A 275 -7.99 8.28 8.82
C ALA A 275 -8.27 9.73 8.43
N PHE A 276 -7.98 10.09 7.18
CA PHE A 276 -8.33 11.40 6.66
C PHE A 276 -9.86 11.60 6.74
N PRO A 277 -10.36 12.61 7.47
CA PRO A 277 -11.79 12.76 7.66
C PRO A 277 -12.46 13.07 6.34
N SER A 278 -13.56 12.37 6.03
CA SER A 278 -14.38 12.70 4.87
C SER A 278 -15.03 14.06 5.08
N GLN A 279 -14.79 15.00 4.17
CA GLN A 279 -15.37 16.33 4.21
C GLN A 279 -16.44 16.43 3.13
N SER A 280 -17.66 16.82 3.52
CA SER A 280 -18.76 17.02 2.59
C SER A 280 -18.56 18.30 1.79
N CYS A 281 -18.70 18.21 0.48
CA CYS A 281 -18.87 19.37 -0.38
C CYS A 281 -20.32 19.82 -0.32
N PRO A 282 -20.64 21.10 -0.03
CA PRO A 282 -22.00 21.59 -0.20
C PRO A 282 -22.41 21.32 -1.65
N GLN A 283 -23.61 20.74 -1.85
CA GLN A 283 -24.10 20.39 -3.17
C GLN A 283 -23.93 21.58 -4.11
N ALA A 284 -23.28 21.37 -5.25
CA ALA A 284 -23.19 22.40 -6.28
C ALA A 284 -24.62 22.84 -6.59
N SER A 285 -24.91 24.14 -6.41
CA SER A 285 -26.19 24.70 -6.82
C SER A 285 -26.48 24.25 -8.26
N PRO A 286 -27.73 23.88 -8.61
CA PRO A 286 -28.10 23.32 -9.91
C PRO A 286 -27.95 24.31 -11.09
N THR A 287 -27.33 25.47 -10.86
CA THR A 287 -27.06 26.46 -11.88
C THR A 287 -25.93 25.98 -12.81
N PRO A 288 -26.15 25.95 -14.13
CA PRO A 288 -25.16 25.47 -15.11
C PRO A 288 -23.93 26.39 -15.30
N ALA A 289 -23.83 27.47 -14.53
CA ALA A 289 -22.72 28.41 -14.57
C ALA A 289 -21.58 27.94 -13.64
N SER A 290 -20.75 27.04 -14.15
CA SER A 290 -19.53 26.49 -13.53
C SER A 290 -19.74 25.76 -12.19
N PRO A 291 -19.61 24.43 -12.12
CA PRO A 291 -19.63 23.73 -10.85
C PRO A 291 -18.48 24.29 -9.99
N LYS A 292 -18.83 24.97 -8.90
CA LYS A 292 -17.86 25.46 -7.92
C LYS A 292 -17.07 24.23 -7.44
N ARG A 293 -15.81 24.14 -7.86
CA ARG A 293 -14.96 22.98 -7.61
C ARG A 293 -14.77 22.83 -6.10
N CYS A 294 -15.00 21.62 -5.59
CA CYS A 294 -14.82 21.37 -4.17
C CYS A 294 -13.34 21.25 -3.86
N THR A 295 -12.87 22.10 -2.95
CA THR A 295 -11.48 22.09 -2.46
C THR A 295 -11.35 21.28 -1.16
N ALA A 296 -12.41 20.58 -0.74
CA ALA A 296 -12.38 19.81 0.49
C ALA A 296 -11.32 18.70 0.37
N ASN A 297 -10.60 18.44 1.46
CA ASN A 297 -9.49 17.49 1.53
C ASN A 297 -8.32 17.76 0.57
N SER A 298 -8.21 18.95 -0.04
CA SER A 298 -7.08 19.28 -0.92
C SER A 298 -5.78 19.63 -0.17
N TRP A 299 -5.88 19.92 1.13
CA TRP A 299 -4.73 20.20 1.97
C TRP A 299 -4.98 19.89 3.45
N ILE A 300 -3.88 19.73 4.19
CA ILE A 300 -3.82 19.66 5.65
C ILE A 300 -2.69 20.56 6.15
N SER A 301 -2.94 21.35 7.19
CA SER A 301 -1.95 22.24 7.81
C SER A 301 -1.77 21.91 9.29
N PHE A 302 -0.57 22.19 9.81
CA PHE A 302 -0.14 21.91 11.18
C PHE A 302 0.40 23.21 11.79
N ASP A 303 -0.01 23.51 13.03
CA ASP A 303 0.55 24.60 13.83
C ASP A 303 1.57 24.04 14.83
N LEU A 304 2.85 24.37 14.64
CA LEU A 304 3.94 23.96 15.53
C LEU A 304 3.97 24.79 16.82
N GLY A 305 3.02 25.71 17.00
CA GLY A 305 2.87 26.63 18.14
C GLY A 305 3.81 27.84 18.07
N THR A 306 5.03 27.64 17.60
CA THR A 306 6.07 28.67 17.46
C THR A 306 6.90 28.43 16.21
N ALA A 307 7.43 29.51 15.63
CA ALA A 307 8.33 29.43 14.49
C ALA A 307 9.61 28.66 14.88
N ARG A 308 9.97 27.65 14.11
CA ARG A 308 11.14 26.79 14.35
C ARG A 308 11.81 26.34 13.05
N PRO A 309 13.11 25.96 13.10
CA PRO A 309 13.79 25.37 11.96
C PRO A 309 13.06 24.11 11.48
N ILE A 310 12.95 23.94 10.16
CA ILE A 310 12.39 22.77 9.50
C ILE A 310 13.32 22.37 8.36
N ASN A 311 13.67 21.09 8.29
CA ASN A 311 14.53 20.54 7.24
C ASN A 311 13.95 19.28 6.58
N ALA A 312 12.87 18.68 7.11
CA ALA A 312 12.22 17.56 6.46
C ALA A 312 10.74 17.42 6.86
N VAL A 313 9.94 16.87 5.94
CA VAL A 313 8.57 16.41 6.19
C VAL A 313 8.44 14.97 5.74
N PHE A 314 7.94 14.10 6.62
CA PHE A 314 7.65 12.71 6.34
C PHE A 314 6.14 12.49 6.31
N LEU A 315 5.66 11.80 5.28
CA LEU A 315 4.25 11.46 5.06
C LEU A 315 4.11 9.94 5.02
N HIS A 316 3.13 9.42 5.76
CA HIS A 316 2.89 7.99 5.93
C HIS A 316 1.48 7.64 5.44
N GLY A 317 1.34 6.60 4.63
CA GLY A 317 0.05 6.13 4.09
C GLY A 317 -0.56 7.03 3.00
N LEU A 318 0.16 8.01 2.48
CA LEU A 318 -0.41 9.04 1.62
C LEU A 318 -0.96 8.49 0.29
N GLY A 319 -2.25 8.71 0.06
CA GLY A 319 -2.91 8.52 -1.23
C GLY A 319 -3.33 9.86 -1.86
N MET A 320 -2.88 10.11 -3.09
CA MET A 320 -3.38 11.21 -3.94
C MET A 320 -3.02 10.95 -5.41
N SER A 321 -3.78 11.52 -6.34
CA SER A 321 -3.57 11.36 -7.80
C SER A 321 -2.56 12.34 -8.40
N SER A 322 -2.33 13.49 -7.76
CA SER A 322 -1.36 14.50 -8.21
C SER A 322 -0.14 14.58 -7.30
N GLU A 323 0.80 15.42 -7.69
CA GLU A 323 2.01 15.70 -6.94
C GLU A 323 1.68 16.30 -5.56
N THR A 324 2.50 15.99 -4.57
CA THR A 324 2.39 16.54 -3.22
C THR A 324 3.26 17.79 -3.11
N ASN A 325 2.69 18.90 -2.65
CA ASN A 325 3.44 20.11 -2.29
C ASN A 325 3.56 20.23 -0.77
N VAL A 326 4.75 20.62 -0.30
CA VAL A 326 4.94 21.10 1.07
C VAL A 326 5.14 22.61 1.04
N GLU A 327 4.36 23.29 1.87
CA GLU A 327 4.35 24.74 2.01
C GLU A 327 4.58 25.12 3.47
N THR A 328 5.18 26.29 3.69
CA THR A 328 5.46 26.82 5.04
C THR A 328 4.90 28.22 5.20
N SER A 329 4.53 28.59 6.43
CA SER A 329 4.03 29.92 6.78
C SER A 329 4.39 30.30 8.22
N ASP A 330 4.51 31.60 8.50
CA ASP A 330 4.66 32.13 9.87
C ASP A 330 3.33 32.59 10.48
N ASP A 331 2.34 32.91 9.63
CA ASP A 331 1.06 33.52 10.02
C ASP A 331 -0.17 32.65 9.70
N GLY A 332 0.03 31.50 9.03
CA GLY A 332 -1.03 30.59 8.58
C GLY A 332 -1.81 31.10 7.37
N ARG A 333 -1.46 32.27 6.82
CA ARG A 333 -2.18 32.95 5.74
C ARG A 333 -1.35 33.06 4.47
N THR A 334 -0.07 33.42 4.61
CA THR A 334 0.86 33.56 3.50
C THR A 334 1.74 32.32 3.41
N TRP A 335 1.67 31.60 2.29
CA TRP A 335 2.30 30.29 2.14
C TRP A 335 3.40 30.33 1.09
N THR A 336 4.57 29.80 1.45
CA THR A 336 5.70 29.63 0.52
C THR A 336 5.88 28.14 0.21
N LYS A 337 5.83 27.76 -1.07
CA LYS A 337 6.14 26.40 -1.50
C LYS A 337 7.62 26.09 -1.30
N ARG A 338 7.91 24.98 -0.63
CA ARG A 338 9.29 24.55 -0.28
C ARG A 338 9.73 23.28 -0.99
N ALA A 339 8.83 22.33 -1.17
CA ALA A 339 9.13 21.06 -1.82
C ALA A 339 7.93 20.55 -2.63
N LYS A 340 8.24 19.68 -3.60
CA LYS A 340 7.28 19.05 -4.49
C LYS A 340 7.75 17.64 -4.84
N GLN A 341 6.86 16.66 -4.77
CA GLN A 341 7.19 15.26 -5.03
C GLN A 341 6.04 14.56 -5.75
N LYS A 342 6.34 13.54 -6.57
CA LYS A 342 5.30 12.67 -7.12
C LYS A 342 4.61 11.89 -5.99
N PRO A 343 3.31 11.57 -6.14
CA PRO A 343 2.62 10.80 -5.13
C PRO A 343 3.28 9.44 -4.89
N ALA A 344 3.43 9.11 -3.61
CA ALA A 344 3.75 7.77 -3.13
C ALA A 344 3.18 7.63 -1.71
N GLU A 345 2.95 6.39 -1.30
CA GLU A 345 2.41 6.05 0.02
C GLU A 345 3.29 6.56 1.17
N PHE A 346 4.61 6.47 0.98
CA PHE A 346 5.60 6.95 1.94
C PHE A 346 6.50 7.97 1.25
N LEU A 347 6.56 9.18 1.81
CA LEU A 347 7.34 10.27 1.25
C LEU A 347 8.23 10.91 2.31
N MET A 348 9.47 11.20 1.92
CA MET A 348 10.34 12.14 2.60
C MET A 348 10.55 13.33 1.67
N LEU A 349 10.18 14.52 2.12
CA LEU A 349 10.43 15.77 1.42
C LEU A 349 11.49 16.57 2.18
N ALA A 350 12.66 16.74 1.57
CA ALA A 350 13.70 17.62 2.11
C ALA A 350 13.28 19.08 1.96
N ILE A 351 13.45 19.87 3.02
CA ILE A 351 13.16 21.30 3.06
C ILE A 351 14.50 22.06 3.01
N PRO A 352 14.61 23.14 2.21
CA PRO A 352 15.85 23.90 2.11
C PRO A 352 16.41 24.33 3.47
N ALA A 353 17.72 24.18 3.65
CA ALA A 353 18.40 24.54 4.89
C ALA A 353 18.13 26.01 5.29
N GLY A 354 17.99 26.25 6.60
CA GLY A 354 17.67 27.58 7.13
C GLY A 354 16.19 27.96 7.06
N THR A 355 15.32 27.10 6.50
CA THR A 355 13.87 27.32 6.55
C THR A 355 13.39 27.31 8.00
N THR A 356 12.71 28.38 8.39
CA THR A 356 11.98 28.48 9.67
C THR A 356 10.51 28.69 9.35
N ALA A 357 9.61 28.04 10.09
CA ALA A 357 8.18 28.29 9.99
C ALA A 357 7.46 27.92 11.27
N ARG A 358 6.29 28.53 11.49
CA ARG A 358 5.33 28.09 12.52
C ARG A 358 4.33 27.08 11.98
N TYR A 359 3.91 27.27 10.73
CA TYR A 359 2.92 26.43 10.08
C TYR A 359 3.53 25.67 8.91
N VAL A 360 3.12 24.42 8.76
CA VAL A 360 3.47 23.57 7.61
C VAL A 360 2.18 23.05 7.01
N ARG A 361 2.08 23.07 5.68
CA ARG A 361 0.92 22.56 4.94
C ARG A 361 1.36 21.58 3.87
N VAL A 362 0.66 20.46 3.82
CA VAL A 362 0.71 19.49 2.72
C VAL A 362 -0.51 19.72 1.86
N ARG A 363 -0.30 19.92 0.55
CA ARG A 363 -1.36 20.23 -0.42
C ARG A 363 -1.19 19.36 -1.67
N SER A 364 -2.29 18.95 -2.27
CA SER A 364 -2.28 18.34 -3.59
C SER A 364 -1.77 19.30 -4.67
N GLY A 365 -1.27 18.76 -5.78
CA GLY A 365 -0.72 19.52 -6.89
C GLY A 365 -1.78 20.27 -7.67
N ASN A 366 -3.00 19.74 -7.60
CA ASN A 366 -4.19 20.24 -8.25
C ASN A 366 -5.28 20.38 -7.18
N ASP A 367 -5.90 21.56 -7.11
CA ASP A 367 -6.89 21.89 -6.08
C ASP A 367 -8.17 21.05 -6.14
N THR A 368 -8.35 20.23 -7.19
CA THR A 368 -9.44 19.26 -7.31
C THR A 368 -9.11 17.89 -6.74
N ASP A 369 -7.83 17.65 -6.43
CA ASP A 369 -7.38 16.35 -5.95
C ASP A 369 -7.48 16.30 -4.44
N THR A 370 -7.97 15.17 -3.94
CA THR A 370 -8.16 14.92 -2.52
C THR A 370 -6.99 14.14 -1.95
N ILE A 371 -6.60 14.51 -0.74
CA ILE A 371 -5.73 13.73 0.13
C ILE A 371 -6.60 12.63 0.76
N PHE A 372 -6.13 11.39 0.68
CA PHE A 372 -6.68 10.24 1.38
C PHE A 372 -5.55 9.36 1.91
N GLY A 373 -5.86 8.37 2.74
CA GLY A 373 -4.89 7.38 3.24
C GLY A 373 -3.84 7.89 4.23
N LEU A 374 -3.57 9.21 4.30
CA LEU A 374 -2.59 9.78 5.22
C LEU A 374 -2.87 9.31 6.66
N SER A 375 -1.90 8.62 7.24
CA SER A 375 -2.03 7.97 8.55
C SER A 375 -1.16 8.61 9.63
N GLU A 376 -0.07 9.25 9.24
CA GLU A 376 0.82 10.03 10.12
C GLU A 376 1.57 11.08 9.29
N LEU A 377 1.97 12.17 9.93
CA LEU A 377 2.85 13.19 9.39
C LEU A 377 3.85 13.68 10.43
N SER A 378 5.13 13.66 10.07
CA SER A 378 6.22 14.14 10.94
C SER A 378 6.98 15.31 10.32
N ILE A 379 7.13 16.41 11.06
CA ILE A 379 7.89 17.61 10.67
C ILE A 379 9.12 17.70 11.55
N TRP A 380 10.29 17.81 10.92
CA TRP A 380 11.62 17.80 11.55
C TRP A 380 12.42 19.06 11.26
#